data_AF-A0A3D2W403-F1
#
_entry.id   AF-A0A3D2W403-F1
#
_cell.length_a   1.000
_cell.length_b   1.000
_cell.length_c   1.000
_cell.angle_alpha   90.00
_cell.angle_beta   90.00
_cell.angle_gamma   90.00
#
_symmetry.space_group_name_H-M   'P 1'
#
loop_
_entity.id
_entity.type
_entity.pdbx_description
1 polymer ?
#
loop_
_entity_poly.entity_id
_entity_poly.type
_entity_poly.pdbx_seq_one_letter_code
_entity_poly.pdbx_strand_id
1 'polypeptide(L)'
;MTEEKSYEVKQMMLKYVGRIYRESQRKAELALKGDCVREVSPRDQASINLVRYIDRALRDCSGDTQLIIRREYLEISSPTWWQEKYAKSTFYRLKKEAVQEFMHCLDL
;
A
#
# COMPACT_ATOMS: atom_id res chain seq x y z
N MET A 1 21.07 -0.62 17.00
CA MET A 1 20.63 0.75 16.64
C MET A 1 20.36 0.77 15.16
N THR A 2 19.10 0.65 14.75
CA THR A 2 18.72 0.79 13.34
C THR A 2 18.66 2.30 13.06
N GLU A 3 19.44 2.80 12.10
CA GLU A 3 19.34 4.20 11.67
C GLU A 3 17.91 4.50 11.22
N GLU A 4 17.28 5.52 11.79
CA GLU A 4 15.96 5.94 11.37
C GLU A 4 16.04 6.54 9.96
N LYS A 5 15.33 5.92 9.00
CA LYS A 5 15.28 6.40 7.62
C LYS A 5 14.60 7.77 7.56
N SER A 6 15.13 8.66 6.71
CA SER A 6 14.49 9.95 6.43
C SER A 6 13.07 9.75 5.88
N TYR A 7 12.22 10.76 6.08
CA TYR A 7 10.84 10.70 5.61
C TYR A 7 10.76 10.54 4.08
N GLU A 8 11.65 11.19 3.35
CA GLU A 8 11.77 11.14 1.89
C GLU A 8 12.08 9.71 1.43
N VAL A 9 12.99 9.02 2.12
CA VAL A 9 13.31 7.61 1.85
C VAL A 9 12.11 6.71 2.11
N LYS A 10 11.42 6.89 3.25
CA LYS A 10 10.18 6.15 3.57
C LYS A 10 9.13 6.35 2.47
N GLN A 11 8.94 7.57 1.97
CA GLN A 11 8.03 7.84 0.86
C GLN A 11 8.44 7.15 -0.45
N MET A 12 9.73 7.12 -0.78
CA MET A 12 10.22 6.40 -1.96
C MET A 12 9.97 4.90 -1.85
N MET A 13 10.22 4.31 -0.68
CA MET A 13 9.93 2.89 -0.41
C MET A 13 8.43 2.60 -0.59
N LEU A 14 7.55 3.42 -0.02
CA LEU A 14 6.10 3.21 -0.16
C LEU A 14 5.59 3.41 -1.59
N LYS A 15 6.18 4.34 -2.36
CA LYS A 15 5.88 4.45 -3.80
C LYS A 15 6.26 3.17 -4.55
N TYR A 16 7.40 2.58 -4.23
CA TYR A 16 7.83 1.31 -4.79
C TYR A 16 6.90 0.17 -4.37
N VAL A 17 6.59 0.03 -3.08
CA VAL A 17 5.62 -0.95 -2.55
C VAL A 17 4.29 -0.82 -3.27
N GLY A 18 3.75 0.40 -3.39
CA GLY A 18 2.49 0.66 -4.08
C GLY A 18 2.51 0.28 -5.56
N ARG A 19 3.63 0.48 -6.25
CA ARG A 19 3.81 0.02 -7.64
C ARG A 19 3.73 -1.50 -7.71
N ILE A 20 4.51 -2.22 -6.90
CA ILE A 20 4.54 -3.69 -6.91
C ILE A 20 3.19 -4.26 -6.47
N TYR A 21 2.51 -3.62 -5.50
CA TYR A 21 1.16 -3.98 -5.07
C TYR A 21 0.18 -3.95 -6.26
N ARG A 22 0.08 -2.84 -6.99
CA ARG A 22 -0.81 -2.73 -8.16
C ARG A 22 -0.49 -3.73 -9.26
N GLU A 23 0.80 -3.95 -9.52
CA GLU A 23 1.23 -4.94 -10.51
C GLU A 23 0.84 -6.36 -10.09
N SER A 24 0.98 -6.68 -8.81
CA SER A 24 0.64 -7.99 -8.24
C SER A 24 -0.86 -8.21 -8.14
N GLN A 25 -1.63 -7.16 -7.82
CA GLN A 25 -3.09 -7.19 -7.79
C GLN A 25 -3.65 -7.53 -9.18
N ARG A 26 -3.15 -6.88 -10.24
CA ARG A 26 -3.53 -7.19 -11.63
C ARG A 26 -3.22 -8.64 -12.01
N LYS A 27 -2.04 -9.14 -11.63
CA LYS A 27 -1.66 -10.55 -11.89
C LYS A 27 -2.54 -11.53 -11.12
N ALA A 28 -2.79 -11.26 -9.84
CA ALA A 28 -3.66 -12.07 -8.99
C ALA A 28 -5.09 -12.13 -9.54
N GLU A 29 -5.65 -11.01 -9.99
CA GLU A 29 -6.98 -10.98 -10.61
C GLU A 29 -7.05 -11.81 -11.89
N LEU A 30 -6.04 -11.72 -12.76
CA LEU A 30 -5.98 -12.53 -13.98
C LEU A 30 -5.86 -14.02 -13.70
N ALA A 31 -5.08 -14.40 -12.68
CA ALA A 31 -4.94 -15.78 -12.25
C ALA A 31 -6.25 -16.35 -11.68
N LEU A 32 -7.06 -15.52 -11.03
CA LEU A 32 -8.36 -15.92 -10.46
C LEU A 32 -9.51 -15.88 -11.47
N LYS A 33 -9.42 -15.06 -12.52
CA LYS A 33 -10.45 -14.92 -13.57
C LYS A 33 -10.21 -15.81 -14.80
N GLY A 34 -8.99 -16.31 -15.00
CA GLY A 34 -8.71 -17.26 -16.08
C GLY A 34 -9.54 -18.53 -15.88
N ASP A 35 -10.17 -19.02 -16.95
CA ASP A 35 -11.05 -20.19 -16.95
C ASP A 35 -10.54 -21.31 -16.03
N CYS A 36 -11.49 -21.95 -15.36
CA CYS A 36 -11.40 -22.87 -14.21
C CYS A 36 -10.51 -24.13 -14.36
N VAL A 37 -9.59 -24.16 -15.32
CA VAL A 37 -8.78 -25.31 -15.73
C VAL A 37 -7.27 -25.01 -15.63
N ARG A 38 -6.84 -23.77 -15.39
CA ARG A 38 -5.42 -23.45 -15.24
C ARG A 38 -5.00 -23.51 -13.77
N GLU A 39 -4.10 -24.42 -13.44
CA GLU A 39 -3.44 -24.44 -12.13
C GLU A 39 -2.75 -23.10 -11.86
N VAL A 40 -2.95 -22.56 -10.66
CA VAL A 40 -2.29 -21.34 -10.18
C VAL A 40 -0.79 -21.61 -10.16
N SER A 41 -0.03 -20.88 -10.97
CA SER A 41 1.42 -21.07 -11.01
C SER A 41 2.07 -20.55 -9.72
N PRO A 42 3.28 -21.00 -9.36
CA PRO A 42 4.01 -20.44 -8.22
C PRO A 42 4.21 -18.91 -8.28
N ARG A 43 4.30 -18.35 -9.50
CA ARG A 43 4.40 -16.90 -9.72
C ARG A 43 3.08 -16.18 -9.41
N ASP A 44 1.96 -16.78 -9.76
CA ASP A 44 0.63 -16.24 -9.44
C ASP A 44 0.41 -16.29 -7.93
N GLN A 45 0.79 -17.40 -7.29
CA GLN A 45 0.72 -17.55 -5.84
C GLN A 45 1.57 -16.52 -5.11
N ALA A 46 2.79 -16.23 -5.59
CA ALA A 46 3.63 -15.17 -5.02
C ALA A 46 2.95 -13.78 -5.11
N SER A 47 2.28 -13.49 -6.23
CA SER A 47 1.56 -12.23 -6.42
C SER A 47 0.37 -12.12 -5.47
N ILE A 48 -0.41 -13.19 -5.32
CA ILE A 48 -1.53 -13.29 -4.37
C ILE A 48 -1.03 -13.11 -2.93
N ASN A 49 0.07 -13.76 -2.56
CA ASN A 49 0.64 -13.68 -1.22
C ASN A 49 1.13 -12.28 -0.89
N LEU A 50 1.76 -11.58 -1.85
CA LEU A 50 2.20 -10.20 -1.65
C LEU A 50 1.01 -9.25 -1.41
N VAL A 51 -0.05 -9.37 -2.22
CA VAL A 51 -1.27 -8.57 -2.04
C VAL A 51 -1.86 -8.82 -0.65
N ARG A 52 -2.00 -10.09 -0.25
CA ARG A 52 -2.52 -10.46 1.08
C ARG A 52 -1.66 -9.93 2.23
N TYR A 53 -0.33 -9.95 2.06
CA TYR A 53 0.60 -9.42 3.04
C TYR A 53 0.39 -7.91 3.24
N ILE A 54 0.37 -7.15 2.15
CA ILE A 54 0.17 -5.69 2.17
C ILE A 54 -1.22 -5.34 2.70
N ASP A 55 -2.26 -6.06 2.30
CA ASP A 55 -3.62 -5.85 2.81
C ASP A 55 -3.74 -6.12 4.30
N ARG A 56 -3.01 -7.13 4.80
CA ARG A 56 -2.96 -7.42 6.24
C ARG A 56 -2.29 -6.29 7.00
N ALA A 57 -1.09 -5.88 6.58
CA ALA A 57 -0.38 -4.77 7.20
C ALA A 57 -1.23 -3.49 7.22
N LEU A 58 -1.98 -3.23 6.14
CA LEU A 58 -2.90 -2.09 6.07
C LEU A 58 -4.05 -2.23 7.06
N ARG A 59 -4.66 -3.41 7.20
CA ARG A 59 -5.76 -3.65 8.15
C ARG A 59 -5.35 -3.47 9.61
N ASP A 60 -4.07 -3.68 9.92
CA ASP A 60 -3.53 -3.51 11.26
C ASP A 60 -3.26 -2.03 11.62
N CYS A 61 -3.37 -1.12 10.64
CA CYS A 61 -3.24 0.33 10.85
C CYS A 61 -4.55 1.00 11.29
N SER A 62 -4.44 2.21 11.83
CA SER A 62 -5.55 3.13 12.12
C SER A 62 -6.37 3.49 10.88
N GLY A 63 -7.63 3.90 11.07
CA GLY A 63 -8.54 4.23 9.97
C GLY A 63 -8.06 5.37 9.06
N ASP A 64 -7.41 6.39 9.63
CA ASP A 64 -6.84 7.50 8.85
C ASP A 64 -5.64 7.02 8.03
N THR A 65 -4.77 6.19 8.62
CA THR A 65 -3.66 5.56 7.91
C THR A 65 -4.13 4.67 6.79
N GLN A 66 -5.14 3.83 7.04
CA GLN A 66 -5.75 3.00 6.00
C GLN A 66 -6.20 3.83 4.80
N LEU A 67 -6.94 4.93 5.05
CA LEU A 67 -7.42 5.81 4.00
C LEU A 67 -6.28 6.49 3.24
N ILE A 68 -5.32 7.08 3.97
CA ILE A 68 -4.21 7.83 3.37
C ILE A 68 -3.31 6.89 2.56
N ILE A 69 -2.90 5.76 3.12
CA ILE A 69 -2.01 4.82 2.43
C ILE A 69 -2.65 4.26 1.17
N ARG A 70 -3.94 3.90 1.26
CA ARG A 70 -4.71 3.43 0.11
C ARG A 70 -4.73 4.47 -1.00
N ARG A 71 -5.12 5.71 -0.70
CA ARG A 71 -5.27 6.78 -1.70
C ARG A 71 -3.94 7.32 -2.24
N GLU A 72 -2.92 7.43 -1.40
CA GLU A 72 -1.63 8.04 -1.79
C GLU A 72 -0.65 7.06 -2.43
N TYR A 73 -0.72 5.77 -2.07
CA TYR A 73 0.32 4.81 -2.43
C TYR A 73 -0.20 3.56 -3.13
N LEU A 74 -1.33 2.98 -2.72
CA LEU A 74 -1.77 1.68 -3.23
C LEU A 74 -2.71 1.80 -4.45
N GLU A 75 -3.65 2.73 -4.42
CA GLU A 75 -4.66 2.93 -5.47
C GLU A 75 -4.33 4.11 -6.38
N ILE A 76 -5.03 4.19 -7.52
CA ILE A 76 -5.03 5.38 -8.36
C ILE A 76 -6.09 6.32 -7.80
N SER A 77 -5.67 7.50 -7.33
CA SER A 77 -6.56 8.53 -6.80
C SER A 77 -6.18 9.92 -7.31
N SER A 78 -7.13 10.85 -7.26
CA SER A 78 -6.88 12.26 -7.59
C SER A 78 -5.83 12.86 -6.64
N PRO A 79 -4.81 13.61 -7.12
CA PRO A 79 -3.83 14.27 -6.24
C PRO A 79 -4.43 15.23 -5.18
N THR A 80 -5.68 15.64 -5.38
CA THR A 80 -6.40 16.58 -4.51
C THR A 80 -7.51 15.94 -3.70
N TRP A 81 -7.62 14.60 -3.65
CA TRP A 81 -8.69 13.88 -2.94
C TRP A 81 -8.87 14.31 -1.48
N TRP A 82 -7.78 14.73 -0.83
CA TRP A 82 -7.76 15.12 0.58
C TRP A 82 -8.42 16.48 0.85
N GLN A 83 -8.57 17.34 -0.16
CA GLN A 83 -9.05 18.72 0.02
C GLN A 83 -10.50 18.78 0.51
N GLU A 84 -11.29 17.74 0.22
CA GLU A 84 -12.68 17.64 0.66
C GLU A 84 -12.81 17.20 2.13
N LYS A 85 -11.76 16.60 2.68
CA LYS A 85 -11.79 15.97 4.02
C LYS A 85 -10.87 16.65 5.05
N TYR A 86 -9.76 17.23 4.59
CA TYR A 86 -8.71 17.72 5.47
C TYR A 86 -8.23 19.12 5.06
N ALA A 87 -7.98 19.95 6.06
CA ALA A 87 -7.13 21.13 5.87
C ALA A 87 -5.70 20.69 5.49
N LYS A 88 -5.02 21.48 4.64
CA LYS A 88 -3.69 21.17 4.10
C LYS A 88 -2.70 20.76 5.19
N SER A 89 -2.51 21.57 6.22
CA SER A 89 -1.58 21.29 7.32
C SER A 89 -1.90 19.99 8.06
N THR A 90 -3.19 19.71 8.26
CA THR A 90 -3.67 18.47 8.91
C THR A 90 -3.35 17.26 8.06
N PHE A 91 -3.61 17.32 6.76
CA PHE A 91 -3.31 16.24 5.83
C PHE A 91 -1.83 15.87 5.81
N TYR A 92 -0.93 16.86 5.68
CA TYR A 92 0.51 16.57 5.64
C TYR A 92 1.04 15.96 6.94
N ARG A 93 0.48 16.37 8.10
CA ARG A 93 0.80 15.76 9.39
C ARG A 93 0.32 14.30 9.44
N LEU A 94 -0.97 14.06 9.18
CA LEU A 94 -1.55 12.72 9.17
C LEU A 94 -0.86 11.80 8.16
N LYS A 95 -0.45 12.33 7.00
CA LYS A 95 0.29 11.57 6.01
C LYS A 95 1.66 11.12 6.53
N LYS A 96 2.36 11.99 7.27
CA LYS A 96 3.65 11.61 7.87
C LYS A 96 3.46 10.50 8.92
N GLU A 97 2.44 10.62 9.76
CA GLU A 97 2.07 9.62 10.75
C GLU A 97 1.67 8.29 10.08
N ALA A 98 0.83 8.34 9.05
CA ALA A 98 0.40 7.18 8.29
C ALA A 98 1.55 6.43 7.62
N VAL A 99 2.51 7.14 7.03
CA VAL A 99 3.71 6.55 6.43
C VAL A 99 4.53 5.79 7.50
N GLN A 100 4.67 6.36 8.69
CA GLN A 100 5.43 5.75 9.77
C GLN A 100 4.72 4.52 10.35
N GLU A 101 3.41 4.64 10.63
CA GLU A 101 2.59 3.53 11.13
C GLU A 101 2.58 2.36 10.15
N PHE A 102 2.34 2.63 8.87
CA PHE A 102 2.26 1.57 7.86
C PHE A 102 3.60 0.89 7.60
N MET A 103 4.71 1.62 7.61
CA MET A 103 6.06 1.03 7.54
C MET A 103 6.31 0.10 8.74
N HIS A 104 5.89 0.49 9.93
CA HIS A 104 5.97 -0.35 11.12
C HIS A 104 5.13 -1.64 10.97
N CYS A 105 3.90 -1.54 10.48
CA CYS A 105 3.05 -2.71 10.21
C CYS A 105 3.56 -3.61 9.07
N LEU A 106 4.42 -3.09 8.20
CA LEU A 106 5.09 -3.86 7.14
C LEU A 106 6.43 -4.48 7.57
N ASP A 107 6.86 -4.24 8.81
CA ASP A 107 8.18 -4.61 9.32
C ASP A 107 9.35 -4.06 8.46
N LEU A 108 9.26 -2.81 7.99
CA LEU A 108 10.23 -2.13 7.10
C LEU A 108 10.96 -0.91 7.70
#